data_AF-T0UIP2-F1
#
_entry.id   AF-T0UIP2-F1
#
_cell.length_a   1.000
_cell.length_b   1.000
_cell.length_c   1.000
_cell.angle_alpha   90.00
_cell.angle_beta   90.00
_cell.angle_gamma   90.00
#
_symmetry.space_group_name_H-M   'P 1'
#
loop_
_entity.id
_entity.type
_entity.pdbx_description
1 polymer ?
#
loop_
_entity_poly.entity_id
_entity_poly.type
_entity_poly.pdbx_seq_one_letter_code
_entity_poly.pdbx_strand_id
1 'polypeptide(L)'
;MKTDKKDILNRLKRAEGQLRGIQKMIDEEQECIDIVTQLTAVRSSINRTIGIVIGNKINQVIEEPVQDPELQEEKLAKVIEMIIKK
;
A
#
# COMPACT_ATOMS: atom_id res chain seq x y z
N MET A 1 10.44 -10.46 -0.72
CA MET A 1 8.98 -10.40 -1.05
C MET A 1 8.29 -11.76 -1.29
N LYS A 2 8.93 -12.93 -1.13
CA LYS A 2 8.31 -14.21 -1.52
C LYS A 2 7.05 -14.57 -0.68
N THR A 3 7.03 -14.25 0.62
CA THR A 3 5.98 -14.69 1.54
C THR A 3 4.65 -13.93 1.39
N ASP A 4 4.67 -12.65 1.00
CA ASP A 4 3.45 -11.82 0.94
C ASP A 4 3.04 -11.36 -0.46
N LYS A 5 3.75 -11.81 -1.51
CA LYS A 5 3.44 -11.42 -2.90
C LYS A 5 1.99 -11.71 -3.26
N LYS A 6 1.48 -12.90 -2.90
CA LYS A 6 0.10 -13.31 -3.18
C LYS A 6 -0.91 -12.42 -2.47
N ASP A 7 -0.64 -12.09 -1.21
CA ASP A 7 -1.54 -11.28 -0.39
C ASP A 7 -1.60 -9.83 -0.84
N ILE A 8 -0.46 -9.24 -1.19
CA ILE A 8 -0.40 -7.89 -1.79
C ILE A 8 -1.20 -7.87 -3.10
N LEU A 9 -0.99 -8.84 -3.99
CA LEU A 9 -1.74 -8.93 -5.24
C LEU A 9 -3.24 -9.10 -5.01
N ASN A 10 -3.65 -9.91 -4.03
CA ASN A 10 -5.07 -10.09 -3.69
C ASN A 10 -5.70 -8.80 -3.13
N ARG A 11 -4.95 -7.99 -2.37
CA ARG A 11 -5.41 -6.68 -1.89
C ARG A 11 -5.60 -5.70 -3.06
N LEU A 12 -4.63 -5.65 -3.98
CA LEU A 12 -4.71 -4.80 -5.17
C LEU A 12 -5.87 -5.19 -6.08
N LYS A 13 -6.08 -6.49 -6.34
CA LYS A 13 -7.24 -6.99 -7.12
C LYS A 13 -8.57 -6.61 -6.49
N ARG A 14 -8.68 -6.62 -5.16
CA ARG A 14 -9.89 -6.16 -4.46
C ARG A 14 -10.10 -4.66 -4.64
N ALA A 15 -9.05 -3.85 -4.48
CA ALA A 15 -9.14 -2.40 -4.71
C ALA A 15 -9.53 -2.07 -6.16
N GLU A 16 -8.99 -2.81 -7.14
CA GLU A 16 -9.39 -2.71 -8.55
C GLU A 16 -10.88 -3.01 -8.76
N GLY A 17 -11.39 -4.09 -8.16
CA GLY A 17 -12.82 -4.42 -8.21
C GLY A 17 -13.71 -3.34 -7.60
N GLN A 18 -13.28 -2.73 -6.49
CA GLN A 18 -13.99 -1.61 -5.87
C GLN A 18 -13.98 -0.37 -6.78
N LEU A 19 -12.85 -0.05 -7.42
CA LEU A 19 -12.77 1.05 -8.39
C LEU A 19 -13.71 0.85 -9.57
N ARG A 20 -13.81 -0.37 -10.10
CA ARG A 20 -14.81 -0.71 -11.15
C ARG A 20 -16.24 -0.52 -10.66
N GLY A 21 -16.52 -0.85 -9.39
CA GLY A 21 -17.83 -0.58 -8.78
C GLY A 21 -18.13 0.91 -8.71
N ILE A 22 -17.17 1.72 -8.30
CA ILE A 22 -17.30 3.18 -8.24
C ILE A 22 -17.54 3.79 -9.62
N GLN A 23 -16.87 3.30 -10.67
CA GLN A 23 -17.13 3.74 -12.05
C GLN A 23 -18.61 3.51 -12.43
N LYS A 24 -19.17 2.33 -12.13
CA LYS A 24 -20.60 2.06 -12.35
C LYS A 24 -21.50 2.98 -11.55
N MET A 25 -21.16 3.27 -10.29
CA MET A 25 -21.94 4.21 -9.47
C MET A 25 -21.99 5.60 -10.11
N ILE A 26 -20.91 6.04 -10.73
CA ILE A 26 -20.85 7.31 -11.46
C ILE A 26 -21.72 7.24 -12.72
N ASP A 27 -21.60 6.17 -13.50
CA ASP A 27 -22.42 5.95 -14.72
C ASP A 27 -23.93 5.87 -14.41
N GLU A 28 -24.28 5.36 -13.23
CA GLU A 28 -25.65 5.24 -12.71
C GLU A 28 -26.13 6.50 -11.97
N GLU A 29 -25.36 7.60 -12.01
CA GLU A 29 -25.66 8.89 -11.37
C GLU A 29 -26.02 8.77 -9.87
N GLN A 30 -25.33 7.87 -9.15
CA GLN A 30 -25.50 7.69 -7.70
C GLN A 30 -25.07 8.95 -6.92
N GLU A 31 -25.57 9.05 -5.68
CA GLU A 31 -25.29 10.18 -4.79
C GLU A 31 -23.78 10.39 -4.54
N CYS A 32 -23.36 11.64 -4.60
CA CYS A 32 -21.96 12.04 -4.40
C CYS A 32 -21.39 11.55 -3.05
N ILE A 33 -22.21 11.54 -2.00
CA ILE A 33 -21.79 11.10 -0.66
C ILE A 33 -21.43 9.61 -0.64
N ASP A 34 -22.14 8.78 -1.40
CA ASP A 34 -21.90 7.35 -1.48
C ASP A 34 -20.63 7.07 -2.29
N ILE A 35 -20.44 7.79 -3.40
CA ILE A 35 -19.22 7.73 -4.22
C ILE A 35 -17.99 8.11 -3.38
N VAL A 36 -18.04 9.21 -2.64
CA VAL A 36 -16.95 9.66 -1.75
C VAL A 36 -16.67 8.64 -0.65
N THR A 37 -17.71 8.00 -0.12
CA THR A 37 -17.58 6.93 0.88
C THR A 37 -16.81 5.74 0.30
N GLN A 38 -17.18 5.27 -0.90
CA GLN A 38 -16.48 4.16 -1.56
C GLN A 38 -15.04 4.52 -1.93
N LEU A 39 -14.80 5.72 -2.48
CA LEU A 39 -13.43 6.19 -2.77
C LEU A 39 -12.56 6.23 -1.51
N THR A 40 -13.13 6.66 -0.38
CA THR A 40 -12.43 6.68 0.91
C THR A 40 -12.11 5.26 1.40
N ALA A 41 -13.01 4.31 1.19
CA ALA A 41 -12.76 2.89 1.50
C ALA A 41 -11.61 2.32 0.65
N VAL A 42 -11.57 2.62 -0.65
CA VAL A 42 -10.46 2.24 -1.54
C VAL A 42 -9.15 2.87 -1.06
N ARG A 43 -9.14 4.19 -0.79
CA ARG A 43 -7.95 4.89 -0.26
C ARG A 43 -7.42 4.25 1.02
N SER A 44 -8.31 3.89 1.95
CA SER A 44 -7.94 3.18 3.18
C SER A 44 -7.34 1.80 2.92
N SER A 45 -7.90 1.05 1.95
CA SER A 45 -7.37 -0.24 1.51
C SER A 45 -5.95 -0.13 0.90
N ILE A 46 -5.74 0.89 0.07
CA ILE A 46 -4.43 1.17 -0.54
C ILE A 46 -3.41 1.57 0.52
N ASN A 47 -3.75 2.46 1.46
CA ASN A 47 -2.85 2.87 2.54
C ASN A 47 -2.38 1.68 3.39
N ARG A 48 -3.29 0.74 3.70
CA ARG A 48 -2.92 -0.50 4.39
C ARG A 48 -1.95 -1.36 3.56
N THR A 49 -2.16 -1.42 2.24
CA THR A 49 -1.29 -2.18 1.34
C THR A 49 0.10 -1.54 1.25
N ILE A 50 0.19 -0.21 1.19
CA ILE A 50 1.45 0.54 1.27
C ILE A 50 2.20 0.18 2.56
N GLY A 51 1.52 0.21 3.71
CA GLY A 51 2.14 -0.14 5.00
C GLY A 51 2.72 -1.56 5.03
N ILE A 52 2.03 -2.54 4.44
CA ILE A 52 2.54 -3.92 4.30
C ILE A 52 3.80 -3.96 3.42
N VAL A 53 3.79 -3.27 2.28
CA VAL A 53 4.94 -3.22 1.37
C VAL A 53 6.16 -2.61 2.06
N ILE A 54 5.97 -1.51 2.80
CA ILE A 54 7.04 -0.86 3.54
C ILE A 54 7.55 -1.76 4.67
N GLY A 55 6.65 -2.34 5.49
CA GLY A 55 7.03 -3.27 6.56
C GLY A 55 7.85 -4.45 6.04
N ASN A 56 7.48 -4.99 4.88
CA ASN A 56 8.23 -6.04 4.22
C ASN A 56 9.62 -5.61 3.76
N LYS A 57 9.79 -4.33 3.38
CA LYS A 57 11.10 -3.79 3.04
C LYS A 57 11.96 -3.58 4.29
N ILE A 58 11.36 -3.12 5.40
CA ILE A 58 12.04 -3.00 6.70
C ILE A 58 12.57 -4.38 7.14
N ASN A 59 11.72 -5.40 7.15
CA ASN A 59 12.13 -6.76 7.53
C ASN A 59 13.28 -7.26 6.66
N GLN A 60 13.25 -7.04 5.34
CA GLN A 60 14.37 -7.41 4.45
C GLN A 60 15.67 -6.68 4.80
N VAL A 61 15.62 -5.38 5.12
CA VAL A 61 16.82 -4.62 5.51
C VAL A 61 17.39 -5.14 6.83
N ILE A 62 16.55 -5.60 7.76
CA ILE A 62 16.96 -6.15 9.05
C ILE A 62 17.50 -7.59 8.91
N GLU A 63 16.84 -8.43 8.12
CA GLU A 63 17.21 -9.85 7.92
C GLU A 63 18.45 -10.03 7.03
N GLU A 64 18.72 -9.07 6.13
CA GLU A 64 19.87 -9.08 5.22
C GLU A 64 20.78 -7.85 5.49
N PRO A 65 21.45 -7.78 6.65
CA PRO A 65 22.29 -6.65 6.99
C PRO A 65 23.51 -6.57 6.08
N VAL A 66 23.90 -5.36 5.67
CA VAL A 66 25.19 -5.14 5.01
C VAL A 66 26.31 -4.98 6.04
N GLN A 67 27.54 -5.32 5.62
CA GLN A 67 28.72 -5.22 6.48
C GLN A 67 29.08 -3.78 6.85
N ASP A 68 28.79 -2.84 5.95
CA ASP A 68 29.03 -1.42 6.15
C ASP A 68 27.90 -0.80 7.01
N PRO A 69 28.22 -0.33 8.24
CA PRO A 69 27.23 0.26 9.14
C PRO A 69 26.60 1.55 8.59
N GLU A 70 27.36 2.40 7.88
CA GLU A 70 26.83 3.65 7.33
C GLU A 70 25.83 3.36 6.21
N LEU A 71 26.15 2.40 5.35
CA LEU A 71 25.26 1.97 4.28
C LEU A 71 24.00 1.27 4.81
N GLN A 72 24.11 0.56 5.94
CA GLN A 72 22.96 -0.06 6.62
C GLN A 72 22.01 1.03 7.18
N GLU A 73 22.56 2.05 7.82
CA GLU A 73 21.80 3.18 8.35
C GLU A 73 21.11 3.95 7.22
N GLU A 74 21.80 4.22 6.10
CA GLU A 74 21.23 4.90 4.94
C GLU A 74 20.05 4.12 4.34
N LYS A 75 20.18 2.79 4.22
CA LYS A 75 19.09 1.93 3.73
C LYS A 75 17.87 1.99 4.64
N LEU A 76 18.07 1.97 5.96
CA LEU A 76 16.98 2.05 6.92
C LEU A 76 16.30 3.43 6.88
N ALA A 77 17.08 4.51 6.84
CA ALA A 77 16.60 5.88 6.73
C ALA A 77 15.71 6.08 5.48
N LYS A 78 16.13 5.55 4.32
CA LYS A 78 15.35 5.59 3.08
C LYS A 78 13.97 4.94 3.21
N VAL A 79 13.88 3.82 3.95
CA VAL A 79 12.60 3.11 4.14
C VAL A 79 11.71 3.86 5.13
N ILE A 80 12.29 4.45 6.18
CA ILE A 80 11.57 5.30 7.13
C ILE A 80 11.02 6.55 6.44
N GLU A 81 11.77 7.16 5.52
CA GLU A 81 11.32 8.32 4.75
C GLU A 81 10.05 8.03 3.94
N MET A 82 9.89 6.80 3.43
CA MET A 82 8.66 6.37 2.74
C MET A 82 7.42 6.36 3.63
N ILE A 83 7.57 6.28 4.96
CA ILE A 83 6.45 6.35 5.93
C ILE A 83 6.10 7.80 6.24
N ILE A 84 7.12 8.66 6.32
CA ILE A 84 6.97 10.06 6.73
C ILE A 84 6.40 10.92 5.59
N LYS A 85 6.78 10.63 4.34
CA LYS A 85 6.18 11.27 3.16
C LYS A 85 4.74 10.76 2.97
N LYS A 86 3.80 11.41 3.64
CA LYS A 86 2.36 11.32 3.34
C LYS A 86 2.01 12.07 2.07
#